data_AF-A0A1X0CMY1-F1
#
_entry.id   AF-A0A1X0CMY1-F1
#
_cell.length_a   1.000
_cell.length_b   1.000
_cell.length_c   1.000
_cell.angle_alpha   90.00
_cell.angle_beta   90.00
_cell.angle_gamma   90.00
#
_symmetry.space_group_name_H-M   'P 1'
#
loop_
_entity.id
_entity.type
_entity.pdbx_description
1 polymer ?
#
loop_
_entity_poly.entity_id
_entity_poly.type
_entity_poly.pdbx_seq_one_letter_code
_entity_poly.pdbx_strand_id
1 'polypeptide(L)' 'MARGLQGALLRGFGARDHQVTVTDTVMVAPHVVRVRFTAPTVFEDLAVEPTAWLRFWFPDPDGGSTEFQRAYTLSE' A
#
# COMPACT_ATOMS: atom_id res chain seq x y z
N MET A 1 -3.59 6.67 17.81
CA MET A 1 -4.30 6.74 16.51
C MET A 1 -3.26 6.66 15.40
N ALA A 2 -3.05 5.49 14.81
CA ALA A 2 -1.87 5.27 13.96
C ALA A 2 -1.82 6.12 12.67
N ARG A 3 -2.98 6.36 12.04
CA ARG A 3 -3.08 7.06 10.73
C ARG A 3 -3.55 8.52 10.81
N GLY A 4 -3.80 9.03 12.02
CA GLY A 4 -4.21 10.42 12.30
C GLY A 4 -5.37 10.96 11.43
N LEU A 5 -5.36 12.28 11.18
CA LEU A 5 -6.36 12.99 10.36
C LEU A 5 -6.38 12.48 8.91
N GLN A 6 -5.22 12.11 8.36
CA GLN A 6 -5.11 11.64 6.98
C GLN A 6 -5.88 10.34 6.75
N GLY A 7 -5.77 9.38 7.67
CA GLY A 7 -6.55 8.14 7.62
C GLY A 7 -8.05 8.40 7.77
N ALA A 8 -8.45 9.36 8.60
CA ALA A 8 -9.86 9.74 8.77
C ALA A 8 -10.45 10.36 7.48
N LEU A 9 -9.74 11.30 6.85
CA LEU A 9 -10.17 11.92 5.59
C LEU A 9 -10.28 10.91 4.45
N LEU A 10 -9.32 9.99 4.32
CA LEU A 10 -9.35 8.98 3.27
C LEU A 10 -10.54 8.04 3.39
N ARG A 11 -10.84 7.58 4.62
CA ARG A 11 -12.06 6.80 4.86
C ARG A 11 -13.32 7.61 4.56
N GLY A 12 -13.33 8.91 4.87
CA GLY A 12 -14.42 9.82 4.51
C GLY A 12 -14.63 9.94 2.99
N PHE A 13 -13.56 9.86 2.20
CA PHE A 13 -13.63 9.82 0.73
C PHE A 13 -13.85 8.41 0.14
N GLY A 14 -14.18 7.42 0.98
CA GLY A 14 -14.53 6.07 0.53
C GLY A 14 -13.33 5.12 0.35
N ALA A 15 -12.12 5.51 0.77
CA ALA A 15 -10.99 4.59 0.76
C ALA A 15 -11.24 3.43 1.76
N ARG A 16 -10.98 2.21 1.32
CA ARG A 16 -11.11 1.00 2.13
C ARG A 16 -9.73 0.48 2.52
N ASP A 17 -9.66 -0.14 3.69
CA ASP A 17 -8.47 -0.85 4.13
C ASP A 17 -8.47 -2.24 3.50
N HIS A 18 -7.40 -2.56 2.78
CA HIS A 18 -7.19 -3.87 2.15
C HIS A 18 -5.99 -4.54 2.81
N GLN A 19 -6.15 -5.81 3.18
CA GLN A 19 -5.04 -6.60 3.67
C GLN A 19 -4.25 -7.16 2.49
N VAL A 20 -2.93 -7.09 2.63
CA VAL A 20 -1.97 -7.46 1.59
C VAL A 20 -1.01 -8.49 2.19
N THR A 21 -0.74 -9.56 1.46
CA THR A 21 0.22 -10.59 1.89
C THR A 21 1.34 -10.68 0.88
N VAL A 22 2.56 -10.32 1.30
CA VAL A 22 3.76 -10.44 0.46
C VAL A 22 4.00 -11.92 0.16
N THR A 23 4.21 -12.24 -1.12
CA THR A 23 4.47 -13.59 -1.60
C THR A 23 5.89 -13.77 -2.12
N ASP A 24 6.54 -12.69 -2.58
CA ASP A 24 7.89 -12.74 -3.13
C ASP A 24 8.58 -11.37 -3.00
N THR A 25 9.91 -11.38 -2.92
CA THR A 25 10.75 -10.17 -2.85
C THR A 25 12.02 -10.38 -3.64
N VAL A 26 12.21 -9.57 -4.70
CA VAL A 26 13.32 -9.71 -5.64
C VAL A 26 14.05 -8.39 -5.79
N MET A 27 15.37 -8.40 -5.59
CA MET A 27 16.23 -7.27 -5.93
C MET A 27 16.48 -7.26 -7.43
N VAL A 28 15.93 -6.27 -8.15
CA VAL A 28 16.03 -6.18 -9.62
C VAL A 28 17.12 -5.21 -10.08
N ALA A 29 17.59 -4.34 -9.18
CA ALA A 29 18.73 -3.44 -9.34
C ALA A 29 19.29 -3.04 -7.96
N PRO A 30 20.47 -2.41 -7.85
CA PRO A 30 21.10 -2.10 -6.56
C PRO A 30 20.22 -1.35 -5.54
N HIS A 31 19.25 -0.57 -6.01
CA HIS A 31 18.36 0.23 -5.17
C HIS A 31 16.88 0.02 -5.50
N VAL A 32 16.55 -1.08 -6.18
CA VAL A 32 15.17 -1.38 -6.59
C VAL A 32 14.82 -2.80 -6.18
N VAL A 33 13.85 -2.89 -5.28
CA VAL A 33 13.25 -4.15 -4.84
C VAL A 33 11.85 -4.23 -5.43
N ARG A 34 11.55 -5.33 -6.11
CA ARG A 34 10.19 -5.68 -6.50
C ARG A 34 9.58 -6.54 -5.40
N VAL A 35 8.39 -6.16 -4.97
CA VAL A 35 7.59 -6.91 -4.00
C VAL A 35 6.35 -7.41 -4.73
N ARG A 36 6.11 -8.72 -4.67
CA ARG A 36 4.85 -9.32 -5.13
C ARG A 36 3.99 -9.65 -3.93
N PHE A 37 2.68 -9.51 -4.09
CA PHE A 37 1.75 -9.77 -3.03
C PHE A 37 0.40 -10.24 -3.57
N THR A 38 -0.38 -10.87 -2.71
CA THR A 38 -1.81 -11.11 -2.94
C THR A 38 -2.64 -10.14 -2.10
N ALA A 39 -3.68 -9.59 -2.70
CA ALA A 39 -4.66 -8.74 -2.03
C ALA A 39 -6.05 -9.01 -2.61
N PRO A 40 -6.77 -10.03 -2.12
CA PRO A 40 -7.99 -10.53 -2.77
C PRO A 40 -9.05 -9.45 -3.01
N THR A 41 -9.15 -8.48 -2.11
CA THR A 41 -10.22 -7.47 -2.13
C THR A 41 -9.84 -6.17 -2.86
N VAL A 42 -8.58 -5.96 -3.24
CA VAL A 42 -8.13 -4.65 -3.75
C VAL A 42 -8.62 -4.33 -5.16
N PHE A 43 -8.92 -5.37 -5.95
CA PHE A 43 -9.34 -5.25 -7.34
C PHE A 43 -10.78 -5.73 -7.58
N GLU A 44 -11.55 -6.01 -6.51
CA GLU A 44 -12.96 -6.42 -6.65
C GLU A 44 -13.81 -5.32 -7.32
N ASP A 45 -13.43 -4.06 -7.12
CA ASP A 45 -14.20 -2.89 -7.56
C ASP A 45 -13.43 -1.99 -8.57
N LEU A 46 -12.21 -2.36 -9.01
CA LEU A 46 -11.33 -1.45 -9.76
C LEU A 46 -10.60 -2.13 -10.94
N ALA A 47 -10.72 -1.53 -12.12
CA ALA A 47 -9.89 -1.87 -13.27
C ALA A 47 -8.50 -1.24 -13.12
N VAL A 48 -7.44 -2.04 -13.28
CA VAL A 48 -6.06 -1.55 -13.24
C VAL A 48 -5.70 -0.95 -14.60
N GLU A 49 -5.47 0.36 -14.61
CA GLU A 49 -5.03 1.11 -15.81
C GLU A 49 -3.52 1.40 -15.76
N PRO A 50 -2.90 1.77 -16.90
CA PRO A 50 -1.53 2.25 -16.90
C PRO A 50 -1.33 3.37 -15.87
N THR A 51 -0.21 3.35 -15.14
CA THR A 51 0.11 4.28 -14.05
C THR A 51 -0.73 4.14 -12.78
N ALA A 52 -1.62 3.14 -12.70
CA ALA A 52 -2.31 2.80 -11.46
C ALA A 52 -1.33 2.53 -10.32
N TRP A 53 -1.70 2.97 -9.13
CA TRP A 53 -0.86 2.91 -7.94
C TRP A 53 -1.69 2.61 -6.72
N LEU A 54 -1.06 2.00 -5.72
CA LEU A 54 -1.67 1.73 -4.44
C LEU A 54 -1.00 2.57 -3.35
N ARG A 55 -1.80 2.94 -2.35
CA ARG A 55 -1.32 3.60 -1.14
C ARG A 55 -1.21 2.57 -0.02
N PHE A 56 -0.03 2.50 0.59
CA PHE A 56 0.25 1.62 1.71
C PHE A 56 0.54 2.44 2.96
N TRP A 57 0.18 1.88 4.11
CA TRP A 57 0.55 2.37 5.43
C TRP A 57 1.65 1.48 6.01
N PHE A 58 2.77 2.07 6.38
CA PHE A 58 3.90 1.36 6.99
C PHE A 58 4.02 1.74 8.47
N PRO A 59 4.32 0.78 9.35
CA PRO A 59 4.60 1.09 10.75
C PRO A 59 5.85 1.96 10.88
N ASP A 60 5.93 2.70 11.98
CA ASP A 60 7.13 3.45 12.36
C ASP A 60 8.31 2.48 12.58
N PRO A 61 9.44 2.65 11.86
CA PRO A 61 10.61 1.80 12.04
C PRO A 61 11.20 1.89 13.46
N ASP A 62 10.97 3.00 14.18
CA ASP A 62 11.45 3.21 15.55
C ASP A 62 10.46 2.68 16.61
N GLY A 63 9.41 1.97 16.20
CA GLY A 63 8.44 1.32 17.09
C GLY A 63 7.35 2.26 17.62
N GLY A 64 7.24 3.46 17.07
CA GLY A 64 6.14 4.38 17.35
C GLY A 64 4.78 3.84 16.88
N SER A 65 3.70 4.40 17.43
CA SER A 65 2.34 4.03 17.03
C SER A 65 1.89 4.64 15.69
N THR A 66 2.70 5.53 15.10
CA THR A 66 2.38 6.25 13.87
C THR A 66 2.59 5.34 12.66
N GLU A 67 1.67 5.38 11.72
CA GLU A 67 1.86 4.76 10.41
C GLU A 67 2.10 5.84 9.35
N PHE A 68 3.01 5.56 8.42
CA PHE A 68 3.39 6.47 7.34
C PHE A 68 2.86 5.97 6.00
N GLN A 69 2.14 6.83 5.30
CA GLN A 69 1.63 6.49 3.97
C GLN A 69 2.69 6.68 2.88
N ARG A 70 2.77 5.76 1.92
CA ARG A 70 3.54 5.88 0.66
C ARG A 70 2.73 5.32 -0.50
N ALA A 71 2.94 5.89 -1.68
CA ALA A 71 2.31 5.46 -2.93
C ALA A 71 3.33 4.70 -3.79
N TYR A 72 2.92 3.58 -4.38
CA TYR A 72 3.73 2.80 -5.32
C TYR A 72 2.90 2.39 -6.53
N THR A 73 3.47 2.55 -7.72
CA THR A 73 2.87 2.14 -8.99
C THR A 73 2.88 0.62 -9.12
N LEU A 74 1.80 0.07 -9.70
CA LEU A 74 1.71 -1.34 -10.05
C LEU A 74 2.55 -1.62 -11.31
N SER A 75 3.39 -2.65 -11.26
CA SER A 75 4.31 -2.97 -12.35
C SER A 75 3.93 -4.20 -13.19
N GLU A 76 3.11 -5.09 -12.65
CA GLU A 76 2.65 -6.35 -13.28
C GLU A 76 1.34 -6.84 -12.64
#